data_AF-A0A2K0WFI2-F1
#
_entry.id   AF-A0A2K0WFI2-F1
#
_cell.length_a   1.000
_cell.length_b   1.000
_cell.length_c   1.000
_cell.angle_alpha   90.00
_cell.angle_beta   90.00
_cell.angle_gamma   90.00
#
_symmetry.space_group_name_H-M   'P 1'
#
loop_
_entity.id
_entity.type
_entity.pdbx_description
1 polymer ?
#
loop_
_entity_poly.entity_id
_entity_poly.type
_entity_poly.pdbx_seq_one_letter_code
_entity_poly.pdbx_strand_id
1 'polypeptide(L)'
;MSPTGRQTTLSSSWQIYNQLAATLPRFRYSRYPILGWPRKQNSELPAPSQEQMRALDAVQLIAQKNAMPLTISRDDMIFINDMAVFHARSEFKEGDPSMKRHLLKTYLRDPEQGWVVPQSLQETFGVRYTHKPGDLSPEVWDIDHKRGLEELPFVNG
;
A
#
# COMPACT_ATOMS: atom_id res chain seq x y z
N MET A 1 -19.27 23.66 -0.85
CA MET A 1 -19.58 22.23 -1.13
C MET A 1 -18.43 21.41 -0.60
N SER A 2 -18.66 20.56 0.40
CA SER A 2 -17.63 19.66 0.94
C SER A 2 -17.35 18.55 -0.10
N PRO A 3 -16.10 18.26 -0.48
CA PRO A 3 -15.81 17.21 -1.44
C PRO A 3 -16.01 15.85 -0.77
N THR A 4 -17.20 15.29 -0.90
CA THR A 4 -17.53 13.92 -0.50
C THR A 4 -16.89 12.94 -1.47
N GLY A 5 -15.66 12.56 -1.18
CA GLY A 5 -14.95 11.46 -1.85
C GLY A 5 -13.48 11.79 -2.11
N ARG A 6 -12.62 10.76 -2.04
CA ARG A 6 -11.15 10.78 -2.23
C ARG A 6 -10.31 10.98 -0.97
N GLN A 7 -10.70 10.38 0.15
CA GLN A 7 -9.86 10.37 1.34
C GLN A 7 -8.87 9.20 1.30
N THR A 8 -7.59 9.51 1.50
CA THR A 8 -6.61 8.49 1.88
C THR A 8 -6.79 8.29 3.38
N THR A 9 -6.83 7.06 3.86
CA THR A 9 -6.93 6.80 5.30
C THR A 9 -5.63 6.19 5.79
N LEU A 10 -5.21 6.60 6.98
CA LEU A 10 -4.10 6.01 7.72
C LEU A 10 -4.64 5.36 8.98
N SER A 11 -4.12 4.19 9.33
CA SER A 11 -4.33 3.60 10.64
C SER A 11 -3.00 3.10 11.18
N SER A 12 -2.63 3.51 12.39
CA SER A 12 -1.36 3.11 12.98
C SER A 12 -1.34 1.60 13.21
N SER A 13 -0.33 0.91 12.67
CA SER A 13 -0.14 -0.52 12.93
C SER A 13 0.09 -0.78 14.43
N TRP A 14 0.63 0.20 15.14
CA TRP A 14 0.81 0.19 16.60
C TRP A 14 -0.52 0.23 17.38
N GLN A 15 -1.49 1.04 16.97
CA GLN A 15 -2.81 1.07 17.63
C GLN A 15 -3.59 -0.23 17.39
N ILE A 16 -3.49 -0.78 16.18
CA ILE A 16 -4.05 -2.09 15.84
C ILE A 16 -3.37 -3.19 16.68
N TYR A 17 -2.05 -3.13 16.79
CA TYR A 17 -1.24 -4.01 17.64
C TYR A 17 -1.66 -3.94 19.11
N ASN A 18 -1.83 -2.75 19.70
CA ASN A 18 -2.24 -2.62 21.10
C ASN A 18 -3.65 -3.16 21.35
N GLN A 19 -4.53 -3.13 20.35
CA GLN A 19 -5.85 -3.75 20.41
C GLN A 19 -5.80 -5.28 20.20
N LEU A 20 -4.66 -5.84 19.78
CA LEU A 20 -4.47 -7.25 19.42
C LEU A 20 -3.30 -7.96 20.16
N ALA A 21 -2.59 -7.32 21.10
CA ALA A 21 -1.28 -7.68 21.72
C ALA A 21 -0.92 -9.19 21.79
N ALA A 22 0.32 -9.66 21.57
CA ALA A 22 1.51 -9.35 22.39
C ALA A 22 2.89 -9.72 21.78
N THR A 23 3.10 -9.77 20.46
CA THR A 23 4.36 -10.31 19.89
C THR A 23 4.93 -9.55 18.70
N LEU A 24 5.11 -8.22 18.79
CA LEU A 24 5.81 -7.39 17.79
C LEU A 24 5.71 -7.87 16.31
N PRO A 25 4.56 -8.30 15.75
CA PRO A 25 4.57 -8.87 14.43
C PRO A 25 4.58 -7.69 13.47
N ARG A 26 5.69 -7.49 12.76
CA ARG A 26 5.69 -6.61 11.60
C ARG A 26 5.00 -7.38 10.48
N PHE A 27 3.70 -7.14 10.28
CA PHE A 27 2.96 -7.79 9.20
C PHE A 27 2.39 -6.76 8.23
N ARG A 28 2.57 -7.03 6.94
CA ARG A 28 1.87 -6.31 5.88
C ARG A 28 0.51 -6.96 5.71
N TYR A 29 -0.56 -6.20 5.93
CA TYR A 29 -1.91 -6.71 5.76
C TYR A 29 -2.40 -6.47 4.33
N SER A 30 -2.78 -7.56 3.66
CA SER A 30 -3.61 -7.51 2.46
C SER A 30 -4.44 -8.77 2.41
N ARG A 31 -5.72 -8.62 2.09
CA ARG A 31 -6.59 -9.77 1.84
C ARG A 31 -6.34 -10.39 0.48
N TYR A 32 -5.66 -9.68 -0.43
CA TYR A 32 -5.50 -10.07 -1.83
C TYR A 32 -4.74 -11.40 -2.02
N PRO A 33 -3.59 -11.67 -1.37
CA PRO A 33 -2.89 -12.94 -1.58
C PRO A 33 -3.69 -14.16 -1.11
N ILE A 34 -4.63 -13.97 -0.18
CA ILE A 34 -5.41 -15.06 0.44
C ILE A 34 -6.75 -15.24 -0.27
N LEU A 35 -7.43 -14.14 -0.62
CA LEU A 35 -8.79 -14.17 -1.19
C LEU A 35 -8.82 -13.87 -2.68
N GLY A 36 -7.75 -13.32 -3.25
CA GLY A 36 -7.68 -12.85 -4.63
C GLY A 36 -8.48 -11.57 -4.90
N TRP A 37 -8.39 -11.08 -6.14
CA TRP A 37 -9.14 -9.93 -6.64
C TRP A 37 -10.08 -10.40 -7.74
N PRO A 38 -11.37 -10.06 -7.76
CA PRO A 38 -12.24 -9.48 -6.71
C PRO A 38 -12.89 -10.59 -5.86
N ARG A 39 -12.09 -11.39 -5.13
CA ARG A 39 -12.42 -12.67 -4.47
C ARG A 39 -12.31 -13.95 -5.32
N LYS A 40 -11.61 -13.93 -6.45
CA LYS A 40 -11.18 -15.18 -7.10
C LYS A 40 -9.84 -15.61 -6.53
N GLN A 41 -9.89 -16.52 -5.54
CA GLN A 41 -8.70 -17.12 -4.95
C GLN A 41 -7.96 -17.96 -6.01
N ASN A 42 -6.63 -18.04 -5.91
CA ASN A 42 -5.87 -19.02 -6.66
C ASN A 42 -6.37 -20.43 -6.26
N SER A 43 -6.86 -21.21 -7.24
CA SER A 43 -7.38 -22.56 -7.01
C SER A 43 -6.33 -23.56 -6.50
N GLU A 44 -5.05 -23.22 -6.61
CA GLU A 44 -3.94 -24.02 -6.07
C GLU A 44 -3.73 -23.80 -4.57
N LEU A 45 -4.31 -22.73 -3.99
CA LEU A 45 -4.24 -22.46 -2.56
C LEU A 45 -5.42 -23.11 -1.84
N PRO A 46 -5.20 -23.68 -0.63
CA PRO A 46 -6.31 -24.16 0.18
C PRO A 46 -7.25 -23.00 0.53
N ALA A 47 -8.55 -23.27 0.59
CA ALA A 47 -9.52 -22.30 1.07
C ALA A 47 -9.15 -21.87 2.51
N PRO A 48 -9.25 -20.58 2.84
CA PRO A 48 -8.91 -20.11 4.18
C PRO A 48 -9.86 -20.71 5.22
N SER A 49 -9.30 -21.09 6.38
CA SER A 49 -10.11 -21.58 7.50
C SER A 49 -11.03 -20.49 8.07
N GLN A 50 -12.03 -20.89 8.85
CA GLN A 50 -12.91 -19.93 9.50
C GLN A 50 -12.15 -19.01 10.46
N GLU A 51 -11.14 -19.54 11.15
CA GLU A 51 -10.25 -18.80 12.06
C GLU A 51 -9.40 -17.79 11.28
N GLN A 52 -8.86 -18.19 10.13
CA GLN A 52 -8.10 -17.27 9.26
C GLN A 52 -8.99 -16.13 8.78
N MET A 53 -10.23 -16.43 8.37
CA MET A 53 -11.19 -15.40 7.97
C MET A 53 -11.53 -14.45 9.12
N ARG A 54 -11.79 -14.98 10.32
CA ARG A 54 -12.04 -14.16 11.52
C ARG A 54 -10.84 -13.29 11.88
N ALA A 55 -9.61 -13.80 11.76
CA ALA A 55 -8.40 -13.02 12.00
C ALA A 55 -8.25 -11.89 10.98
N LEU A 56 -8.50 -12.16 9.69
CA LEU A 56 -8.51 -11.13 8.66
C LEU A 56 -9.55 -10.06 8.94
N ASP A 57 -10.75 -10.44 9.38
CA ASP A 57 -11.83 -9.51 9.71
C ASP A 57 -11.50 -8.68 10.95
N ALA A 58 -10.89 -9.26 11.98
CA ALA A 58 -10.47 -8.55 13.18
C ALA A 58 -9.49 -7.42 12.83
N VAL A 59 -8.44 -7.71 12.04
CA VAL A 59 -7.48 -6.70 11.60
C VAL A 59 -8.18 -5.59 10.79
N GLN A 60 -9.05 -5.95 9.85
CA GLN A 60 -9.79 -4.99 9.03
C GLN A 60 -10.65 -4.05 9.89
N LEU A 61 -11.45 -4.61 10.79
CA LEU A 61 -12.38 -3.85 11.63
C LEU A 61 -11.63 -2.91 12.57
N ILE A 62 -10.53 -3.37 13.16
CA ILE A 62 -9.70 -2.55 14.04
C ILE A 62 -9.01 -1.45 13.23
N ALA A 63 -8.45 -1.75 12.06
CA ALA A 63 -7.84 -0.75 11.20
C ALA A 63 -8.86 0.34 10.79
N GLN A 64 -10.08 -0.06 10.42
CA GLN A 64 -11.16 0.87 10.06
C GLN A 64 -11.62 1.72 11.24
N LYS A 65 -11.76 1.12 12.43
CA LYS A 65 -12.15 1.84 13.66
C LYS A 65 -11.13 2.92 14.03
N ASN A 66 -9.85 2.67 13.79
CA ASN A 66 -8.75 3.59 14.11
C ASN A 66 -8.23 4.32 12.86
N ALA A 67 -9.03 4.38 11.78
CA ALA A 67 -8.63 5.05 10.56
C ALA A 67 -8.80 6.56 10.70
N MET A 68 -7.71 7.30 10.48
CA MET A 68 -7.72 8.75 10.41
C MET A 68 -7.64 9.18 8.95
N PRO A 69 -8.54 10.07 8.51
CA PRO A 69 -8.66 10.28 7.09
C PRO A 69 -7.89 11.55 6.67
N LEU A 70 -6.99 11.39 5.70
CA LEU A 70 -6.12 12.41 5.13
C LEU A 70 -6.79 13.07 3.93
N THR A 71 -6.88 14.39 3.99
CA THR A 71 -7.24 15.24 2.85
C THR A 71 -5.96 15.60 2.11
N ILE A 72 -5.93 15.34 0.81
CA ILE A 72 -4.75 15.57 -0.04
C ILE A 72 -5.16 16.53 -1.15
N SER A 73 -4.46 17.66 -1.22
CA SER A 73 -4.60 18.68 -2.24
C SER A 73 -3.48 18.56 -3.27
N ARG A 74 -3.60 19.31 -4.36
CA ARG A 74 -2.49 19.50 -5.28
C ARG A 74 -1.30 20.11 -4.52
N ASP A 75 -0.09 19.68 -4.87
CA ASP A 75 1.18 20.13 -4.28
C ASP A 75 1.46 19.63 -2.85
N ASP A 76 0.54 18.86 -2.24
CA ASP A 76 0.81 18.19 -0.98
C ASP A 76 1.80 17.01 -1.16
N MET A 77 2.76 16.91 -0.24
CA MET A 77 3.66 15.75 -0.12
C MET A 77 3.32 14.95 1.14
N ILE A 78 3.27 13.63 1.00
CA ILE A 78 2.92 12.74 2.11
C ILE A 78 4.02 11.70 2.29
N PHE A 79 4.61 11.71 3.47
CA PHE A 79 5.58 10.71 3.90
C PHE A 79 4.87 9.73 4.83
N ILE A 80 4.86 8.45 4.42
CA ILE A 80 4.25 7.37 5.19
C ILE A 80 5.34 6.37 5.54
N ASN A 81 5.50 6.07 6.83
CA ASN A 81 6.30 4.94 7.26
C ASN A 81 5.49 3.65 7.07
N ASP A 82 5.75 2.94 5.97
CA ASP A 82 5.06 1.68 5.57
C ASP A 82 5.18 0.56 6.63
N MET A 83 6.18 0.65 7.51
CA MET A 83 6.38 -0.32 8.60
C MET A 83 5.61 0.02 9.87
N ALA A 84 5.10 1.24 10.00
CA ALA A 84 4.43 1.75 11.20
C ALA A 84 2.93 2.03 11.03
N VAL A 85 2.43 2.13 9.79
CA VAL A 85 1.07 2.59 9.50
C VAL A 85 0.50 1.81 8.31
N PHE A 86 -0.74 1.32 8.45
CA PHE A 86 -1.54 0.89 7.32
C PHE A 86 -2.14 2.10 6.61
N HIS A 87 -2.04 2.10 5.28
CA HIS A 87 -2.63 3.12 4.45
C HIS A 87 -3.58 2.50 3.44
N ALA A 88 -4.71 3.16 3.21
CA ALA A 88 -5.68 2.76 2.20
C ALA A 88 -6.25 3.99 1.50
N ARG A 89 -6.96 3.76 0.41
CA ARG A 89 -7.72 4.79 -0.30
C ARG A 89 -9.18 4.36 -0.35
N SER A 90 -10.09 5.26 -0.06
CA SER A 90 -11.52 5.03 -0.29
C SER A 90 -11.81 4.79 -1.77
N GLU A 91 -12.97 4.17 -2.04
CA GLU A 91 -13.53 4.18 -3.38
C GLU A 91 -13.66 5.62 -3.90
N PHE A 92 -13.48 5.79 -5.20
CA PHE A 92 -13.68 7.06 -5.87
C PHE A 92 -14.47 6.78 -7.14
N LYS A 93 -15.39 7.69 -7.47
CA LYS A 93 -16.02 7.72 -8.78
C LYS A 93 -15.07 8.42 -9.73
N GLU A 94 -14.93 7.89 -10.95
CA GLU A 94 -14.34 8.66 -12.03
C GLU A 94 -15.15 9.96 -12.17
N GLY A 95 -14.45 11.09 -12.07
CA GLY A 95 -15.05 12.41 -12.18
C GLY A 95 -15.16 12.83 -13.65
N ASP A 96 -15.42 14.12 -13.87
CA ASP A 96 -15.24 14.75 -15.17
C ASP A 96 -13.88 14.31 -15.80
N PRO A 97 -13.85 13.86 -17.07
CA PRO A 97 -12.61 13.47 -17.76
C PRO A 97 -11.48 14.51 -17.69
N SER A 98 -11.81 15.79 -17.49
CA SER A 98 -10.87 16.88 -17.31
C SER A 98 -10.19 16.92 -15.92
N MET A 99 -10.69 16.18 -14.94
CA MET A 99 -10.24 16.20 -13.54
C MET A 99 -9.64 14.87 -13.09
N LYS A 100 -8.50 14.51 -13.71
CA LYS A 100 -7.68 13.35 -13.34
C LYS A 100 -6.81 13.64 -12.11
N ARG A 101 -6.70 12.67 -11.20
CA ARG A 101 -5.77 12.70 -10.06
C ARG A 101 -4.48 11.99 -10.47
N HIS A 102 -3.39 12.73 -10.58
CA HIS A 102 -2.05 12.19 -10.79
C HIS A 102 -1.30 12.21 -9.45
N LEU A 103 -0.60 11.12 -9.13
CA LEU A 103 0.24 11.00 -7.94
C LEU A 103 1.58 10.43 -8.37
N LEU A 104 2.67 10.99 -7.83
CA LEU A 104 3.98 10.35 -7.87
C LEU A 104 4.15 9.55 -6.58
N LYS A 105 4.51 8.28 -6.71
CA LYS A 105 4.79 7.39 -5.58
C LYS A 105 6.24 6.95 -5.64
N THR A 106 7.00 7.28 -4.60
CA THR A 106 8.37 6.82 -4.41
C THR A 106 8.46 5.89 -3.21
N TYR A 107 9.34 4.90 -3.28
CA TYR A 107 9.72 4.08 -2.13
C TYR A 107 11.09 4.55 -1.65
N LEU A 108 11.18 4.94 -0.38
CA LEU A 108 12.39 5.46 0.21
C LEU A 108 12.87 4.54 1.33
N ARG A 109 14.18 4.32 1.41
CA ARG A 109 14.82 3.60 2.50
C ARG A 109 16.10 4.29 2.90
N ASP A 110 16.18 4.66 4.17
CA ASP A 110 17.43 5.12 4.78
C ASP A 110 18.30 3.89 5.10
N PRO A 111 19.52 3.77 4.55
CA PRO A 111 20.40 2.65 4.84
C PRO A 111 20.94 2.65 6.28
N GLU A 112 20.97 3.80 6.95
CA GLU A 112 21.49 3.97 8.32
C GLU A 112 20.38 3.87 9.37
N GLN A 113 19.19 4.42 9.06
CA GLN A 113 18.07 4.51 10.02
C GLN A 113 16.90 3.55 9.71
N GLY A 114 16.99 2.77 8.64
CA GLY A 114 15.96 1.83 8.24
C GLY A 114 15.69 0.75 9.30
N TRP A 115 14.42 0.44 9.55
CA TRP A 115 14.06 -0.65 10.46
C TRP A 115 14.52 -1.99 9.89
N VAL A 116 15.01 -2.88 10.77
CA VAL A 116 15.52 -4.20 10.37
C VAL A 116 14.40 -5.01 9.69
N VAL A 117 14.62 -5.45 8.45
CA VAL A 117 13.70 -6.36 7.78
C VAL A 117 14.05 -7.81 8.17
N PRO A 118 13.08 -8.62 8.64
CA PRO A 118 13.32 -10.03 8.92
C PRO A 118 13.93 -10.74 7.71
N GLN A 119 14.85 -11.69 7.93
CA GLN A 119 15.60 -12.36 6.87
C GLN A 119 14.69 -12.93 5.77
N SER A 120 13.58 -13.57 6.15
CA SER A 120 12.59 -14.15 5.23
C SER A 120 11.89 -13.12 4.32
N LEU A 121 11.96 -11.83 4.65
CA LEU A 121 11.35 -10.74 3.90
C LEU A 121 12.36 -9.86 3.19
N GLN A 122 13.67 -10.07 3.38
CA GLN A 122 14.71 -9.19 2.83
C GLN A 122 14.67 -9.13 1.30
N GLU A 123 14.48 -10.27 0.62
CA GLU A 123 14.39 -10.30 -0.84
C GLU A 123 13.14 -9.55 -1.33
N THR A 124 11.96 -9.90 -0.81
CA THR A 124 10.68 -9.27 -1.15
C THR A 124 10.65 -7.76 -0.89
N PHE A 125 11.40 -7.26 0.09
CA PHE A 125 11.56 -5.83 0.33
C PHE A 125 12.66 -5.21 -0.53
N GLY A 126 13.77 -5.91 -0.74
CA GLY A 126 14.96 -5.45 -1.45
C GLY A 126 14.68 -5.10 -2.91
N VAL A 127 13.85 -5.90 -3.59
CA VAL A 127 13.49 -5.67 -5.02
C VAL A 127 12.90 -4.29 -5.32
N ARG A 128 12.42 -3.55 -4.30
CA ARG A 128 11.90 -2.17 -4.48
C ARG A 128 13.00 -1.11 -4.49
N TYR A 129 14.19 -1.45 -4.01
CA TYR A 129 15.31 -0.52 -3.82
C TYR A 129 16.54 -0.89 -4.65
N THR A 130 16.53 -2.07 -5.28
CA THR A 130 17.66 -2.57 -6.05
C THR A 130 17.19 -3.05 -7.41
N HIS A 131 17.90 -2.65 -8.47
CA HIS A 131 17.77 -3.29 -9.77
C HIS A 131 18.15 -4.77 -9.64
N LYS A 132 17.42 -5.63 -10.36
CA LYS A 132 17.78 -7.06 -10.39
C LYS A 132 19.16 -7.20 -11.04
N PRO A 133 20.06 -8.04 -10.50
CA PRO A 133 21.32 -8.32 -11.16
C PRO A 133 21.08 -8.79 -12.60
N GLY A 134 21.68 -8.10 -13.58
CA GLY A 134 21.50 -8.38 -15.01
C GLY A 134 20.35 -7.63 -15.69
N ASP A 135 19.60 -6.80 -14.97
CA ASP A 135 18.63 -5.88 -15.56
C ASP A 135 19.37 -4.69 -16.19
N LEU A 136 19.32 -4.63 -17.53
CA LEU A 136 19.93 -3.56 -18.34
C LEU A 136 18.93 -2.44 -18.66
N SER A 137 17.70 -2.53 -18.14
CA SER A 137 16.69 -1.49 -18.35
C SER A 137 17.22 -0.18 -17.78
N PRO A 138 17.15 0.92 -18.54
CA PRO A 138 17.56 2.22 -18.02
C PRO A 138 16.71 2.58 -16.82
N GLU A 139 17.32 3.23 -15.83
CA GLU A 139 16.58 3.84 -14.73
C GLU A 139 15.65 4.92 -15.30
N VAL A 140 14.34 4.72 -15.17
CA VAL A 140 13.33 5.66 -15.65
C VAL A 140 12.86 6.49 -14.49
N TRP A 141 13.11 7.80 -14.56
CA TRP A 141 12.62 8.77 -13.61
C TRP A 141 11.52 9.61 -14.25
N ASP A 142 10.26 9.42 -13.83
CA ASP A 142 9.11 10.17 -14.33
C ASP A 142 9.02 11.62 -13.78
N ILE A 143 10.17 12.21 -13.39
CA ILE A 143 10.23 13.57 -12.82
C ILE A 143 10.12 14.65 -13.90
N ASP A 144 10.54 14.34 -15.13
CA ASP A 144 10.40 15.21 -16.29
C ASP A 144 9.17 14.81 -17.10
N HIS A 145 8.11 15.62 -17.02
CA HIS A 145 6.90 15.39 -17.81
C HIS A 145 7.21 15.42 -19.31
N LYS A 146 6.78 14.37 -20.02
CA LYS A 146 6.72 14.34 -21.48
C LYS A 146 5.29 14.01 -21.89
N ARG A 147 4.75 14.77 -22.83
CA ARG A 147 3.42 14.56 -23.38
C ARG A 147 3.30 13.12 -23.93
N GLY A 148 2.31 12.38 -23.46
CA GLY A 148 2.08 10.98 -23.84
C GLY A 148 2.51 9.93 -22.81
N LEU A 149 3.22 10.32 -21.74
CA LEU A 149 3.50 9.41 -20.61
C LEU A 149 2.22 8.93 -19.93
N GLU A 150 1.19 9.79 -19.89
CA GLU A 150 -0.15 9.49 -19.36
C GLU A 150 -0.91 8.38 -20.12
N GLU A 151 -0.47 8.00 -21.32
CA GLU A 151 -1.06 6.94 -22.15
C GLU A 151 -0.30 5.60 -22.04
N LEU A 152 0.84 5.58 -21.32
CA LEU A 152 1.57 4.35 -21.09
C LEU A 152 0.77 3.42 -20.16
N PRO A 153 0.78 2.09 -20.41
CA PRO A 153 0.09 1.15 -19.55
C PRO A 153 0.64 1.24 -18.14
N PHE A 154 -0.28 1.26 -17.16
CA PHE A 154 0.05 1.22 -15.74
C PHE A 154 0.95 0.01 -15.45
N VAL A 155 2.22 0.27 -15.17
CA VAL A 155 3.09 -0.74 -14.54
C VAL A 155 2.69 -0.70 -13.07
N ASN A 156 1.81 -1.60 -12.65
CA ASN A 156 1.60 -1.81 -11.23
C ASN A 156 2.96 -2.20 -10.61
N GLY A 157 3.56 -1.27 -9.88
CA GLY A 157 4.69 -1.56 -8.99
C GLY A 157 4.27 -2.33 -7.74
#